data_AF-A0A7Y1T064-F1
#
_entry.id   AF-A0A7Y1T064-F1
#
_cell.length_a   1.000
_cell.length_b   1.000
_cell.length_c   1.000
_cell.angle_alpha   90.00
_cell.angle_beta   90.00
_cell.angle_gamma   90.00
#
_symmetry.space_group_name_H-M   'P 1'
#
loop_
_entity.id
_entity.type
_entity.pdbx_description
1 polymer ?
#
loop_
_entity_poly.entity_id
_entity_poly.type
_entity_poly.pdbx_seq_one_letter_code
_entity_poly.pdbx_strand_id
1 'polypeptide(L)'
;MLDAARNLGVDIDSVCGGRGICGRCQITVGSNPKIDADPDRLSKRGKTELEYRGRRSLEDDHRLSCAVTALRDVVIDVPPGSQVHRQVVRKRAGVISIAVDPIVRLYYIEVGAPSMYEPAGDLERVMTALEEQWQVTGVVLENRLLADLQPALAKGVRSITVAVHSGKRIIAVWPGFHDVSYGVAFDIGSTTIAGHLVDLASGRVVASSGRMNPQIRFGEDLMSRVSYVMMNPGGDAAMTRAVREAINDIIGGLAHDGGVDRKDILDITLVGNPIMHHLVLGIDPTPLGTAPFAL
;
A
#
# COMPACT_ATOMS: atom_id res chain seq x y z
N MET A 1 -10.04 -1.87 29.62
CA MET A 1 -8.96 -1.42 28.71
C MET A 1 -9.32 -0.09 28.08
N LEU A 2 -10.55 0.10 27.62
CA LEU A 2 -11.02 1.33 26.97
C LEU A 2 -10.76 2.60 27.79
N ASP A 3 -10.97 2.56 29.11
CA ASP A 3 -10.70 3.71 29.97
C ASP A 3 -9.21 3.98 30.15
N ALA A 4 -8.38 2.94 30.19
CA ALA A 4 -6.93 3.09 30.18
C ALA A 4 -6.45 3.73 28.86
N ALA A 5 -6.99 3.30 27.72
CA ALA A 5 -6.70 3.91 26.43
C ALA A 5 -7.08 5.39 26.39
N ARG A 6 -8.27 5.77 26.90
CA ARG A 6 -8.69 7.19 27.02
C ARG A 6 -7.76 8.01 27.90
N ASN A 7 -7.37 7.47 29.06
CA ASN A 7 -6.44 8.16 29.97
C ASN A 7 -5.04 8.34 29.38
N LEU A 8 -4.61 7.41 28.52
CA LEU A 8 -3.33 7.47 27.80
C LEU A 8 -3.41 8.25 26.49
N GLY A 9 -4.57 8.80 26.12
CA GLY A 9 -4.76 9.51 24.85
C GLY A 9 -4.73 8.63 23.60
N VAL A 10 -4.95 7.33 23.75
CA VAL A 10 -5.05 6.37 22.64
C VAL A 10 -6.51 6.26 22.19
N ASP A 11 -6.77 6.68 20.96
CA ASP A 11 -8.12 6.75 20.41
C ASP A 11 -8.63 5.38 19.91
N ILE A 12 -9.58 4.81 20.66
CA ILE A 12 -10.31 3.59 20.30
C ILE A 12 -11.79 3.91 20.04
N ASP A 13 -12.29 3.55 18.86
CA ASP A 13 -13.67 3.80 18.43
C ASP A 13 -14.66 3.04 19.32
N SER A 14 -15.48 3.82 20.03
CA SER A 14 -16.39 3.33 21.06
C SER A 14 -17.78 3.96 20.98
N VAL A 15 -18.37 4.00 19.77
CA VAL A 15 -19.74 4.55 19.51
C VAL A 15 -20.83 3.99 20.44
N CYS A 16 -20.69 2.73 20.88
CA CYS A 16 -21.68 2.13 21.78
C CYS A 16 -21.52 2.52 23.26
N GLY A 17 -20.52 3.33 23.61
CA GLY A 17 -20.23 3.73 24.99
C GLY A 17 -19.67 2.60 25.87
N GLY A 18 -19.03 1.59 25.26
CA GLY A 18 -18.43 0.48 26.01
C GLY A 18 -19.39 -0.67 26.37
N ARG A 19 -20.56 -0.74 25.74
CA ARG A 19 -21.57 -1.79 25.98
C ARG A 19 -21.29 -3.14 25.30
N GLY A 20 -20.19 -3.26 24.56
CA GLY A 20 -19.80 -4.51 23.90
C GLY A 20 -20.68 -4.95 22.71
N ILE A 21 -21.50 -4.06 22.14
CA ILE A 21 -22.47 -4.41 21.09
C ILE A 21 -22.07 -4.02 19.66
N CYS A 22 -21.09 -3.13 19.47
CA CYS A 22 -20.73 -2.61 18.14
C CYS A 22 -19.50 -3.25 17.47
N GLY A 23 -18.61 -3.86 18.26
CA GLY A 23 -17.35 -4.43 17.77
C GLY A 23 -16.39 -3.44 17.11
N ARG A 24 -16.49 -2.14 17.42
CA ARG A 24 -15.57 -1.12 16.92
C ARG A 24 -14.37 -0.88 17.81
N CYS A 25 -14.43 -1.31 19.06
CA CYS A 25 -13.35 -1.14 20.03
C CYS A 25 -12.45 -2.39 20.09
N GLN A 26 -12.19 -3.03 18.96
CA GLN A 26 -11.37 -4.25 18.96
C GLN A 26 -9.90 -3.91 19.19
N ILE A 27 -9.20 -4.80 19.87
CA ILE A 27 -7.77 -4.73 20.15
C ILE A 27 -7.14 -6.12 20.03
N THR A 28 -5.84 -6.17 19.80
CA THR A 28 -5.03 -7.38 19.83
C THR A 28 -3.85 -7.21 20.79
N VAL A 29 -3.24 -8.32 21.21
CA VAL A 29 -2.04 -8.29 22.05
C VAL A 29 -0.82 -8.16 21.13
N GLY A 30 -0.05 -7.09 21.35
CA GLY A 30 1.21 -6.82 20.66
C GLY A 30 2.42 -7.15 21.52
N SER A 31 3.61 -6.87 21.00
CA SER A 31 4.89 -6.93 21.71
C SER A 31 5.70 -5.66 21.48
N ASN A 32 6.63 -5.38 22.40
CA ASN A 32 7.67 -4.36 22.23
C ASN A 32 9.00 -4.88 22.83
N PRO A 33 10.12 -4.14 22.74
CA PRO A 33 11.42 -4.61 23.24
C PRO A 33 11.50 -4.98 24.73
N LYS A 34 10.51 -4.60 25.56
CA LYS A 34 10.50 -4.85 27.01
C LYS A 34 9.41 -5.83 27.44
N ILE A 35 8.41 -6.08 26.60
CA ILE A 35 7.19 -6.81 26.94
C ILE A 35 6.81 -7.71 25.76
N ASP A 36 6.86 -9.02 25.98
CA ASP A 36 6.42 -10.04 25.02
C ASP A 36 4.90 -10.03 24.81
N ALA A 37 4.47 -10.52 23.65
CA ALA A 37 3.07 -10.72 23.32
C ALA A 37 2.52 -11.94 24.06
N ASP A 38 1.88 -11.69 25.22
CA ASP A 38 1.30 -12.74 26.07
C ASP A 38 -0.18 -12.43 26.37
N PRO A 39 -1.12 -13.21 25.79
CA PRO A 39 -2.56 -13.07 26.02
C PRO A 39 -3.01 -13.26 27.46
N ASP A 40 -2.27 -14.00 28.29
CA ASP A 40 -2.62 -14.27 29.69
C ASP A 40 -2.38 -13.05 30.59
N ARG A 41 -1.76 -11.99 30.06
CA ARG A 41 -1.67 -10.66 30.70
C ARG A 41 -3.00 -9.91 30.68
N LEU A 42 -3.98 -10.39 29.92
CA LEU A 42 -5.35 -9.89 29.89
C LEU A 42 -6.30 -10.80 30.66
N SER A 43 -7.44 -10.24 31.09
CA SER A 43 -8.53 -11.03 31.65
C SER A 43 -9.03 -12.07 30.65
N LYS A 44 -9.48 -13.23 31.14
CA LYS A 44 -10.15 -14.25 30.31
C LYS A 44 -11.38 -13.65 29.61
N ARG A 45 -11.78 -14.25 28.48
CA ARG A 45 -12.98 -13.83 27.74
C ARG A 45 -14.21 -13.93 28.64
N GLY A 46 -14.88 -12.79 28.83
CA GLY A 46 -16.13 -12.72 29.59
C GLY A 46 -17.35 -13.03 28.74
N LYS A 47 -18.54 -13.06 29.36
CA LYS A 47 -19.82 -13.28 28.66
C LYS A 47 -20.01 -12.35 27.45
N THR A 48 -19.65 -11.08 27.61
CA THR A 48 -19.76 -10.05 26.55
C THR A 48 -18.98 -10.40 25.28
N GLU A 49 -17.83 -11.08 25.40
CA GLU A 49 -17.01 -11.47 24.25
C GLU A 49 -17.40 -12.84 23.69
N LEU A 50 -17.82 -13.78 24.55
CA LEU A 50 -18.25 -15.12 24.14
C LEU A 50 -19.61 -15.12 23.44
N GLU A 51 -20.53 -14.28 23.89
CA GLU A 51 -21.88 -14.15 23.34
C GLU A 51 -21.99 -13.01 22.32
N TYR A 52 -20.86 -12.47 21.88
CA TYR A 52 -20.84 -11.34 20.96
C TYR A 52 -21.49 -11.70 19.61
N ARG A 53 -22.48 -10.89 19.22
CA ARG A 53 -23.28 -11.01 17.98
C ARG A 53 -23.40 -9.67 17.24
N GLY A 54 -22.42 -8.80 17.40
CA GLY A 54 -22.46 -7.46 16.82
C GLY A 54 -22.19 -7.43 15.31
N ARG A 55 -22.31 -6.24 14.71
CA ARG A 55 -22.22 -6.03 13.25
C ARG A 55 -20.85 -6.34 12.64
N ARG A 56 -19.77 -6.23 13.41
CA ARG A 56 -18.42 -6.61 12.98
C ARG A 56 -18.07 -7.94 13.61
N SER A 57 -17.49 -8.86 12.86
CA SER A 57 -16.93 -10.10 13.42
C SER A 57 -15.85 -9.80 14.45
N LEU A 58 -15.73 -10.66 15.46
CA LEU A 58 -14.66 -10.64 16.45
C LEU A 58 -13.86 -11.92 16.25
N GLU A 59 -12.64 -11.81 15.73
CA GLU A 59 -11.76 -12.96 15.51
C GLU A 59 -11.19 -13.51 16.84
N ASP A 60 -10.61 -14.70 16.81
CA ASP A 60 -10.15 -15.42 18.00
C ASP A 60 -8.97 -14.72 18.72
N ASP A 61 -8.16 -13.99 17.97
CA ASP A 61 -7.05 -13.16 18.46
C ASP A 61 -7.49 -11.73 18.85
N HIS A 62 -8.70 -11.31 18.45
CA HIS A 62 -9.25 -9.99 18.75
C HIS A 62 -10.08 -9.97 20.04
N ARG A 63 -9.90 -8.93 20.84
CA ARG A 63 -10.60 -8.69 22.11
C ARG A 63 -11.36 -7.37 22.07
N LEU A 64 -12.42 -7.26 22.85
CA LEU A 64 -13.16 -5.99 22.99
C LEU A 64 -12.53 -5.14 24.09
N SER A 65 -11.95 -3.99 23.73
CA SER A 65 -11.32 -3.06 24.68
C SER A 65 -12.26 -2.62 25.82
N CYS A 66 -13.58 -2.57 25.55
CA CYS A 66 -14.57 -2.24 26.56
C CYS A 66 -14.88 -3.38 27.56
N ALA A 67 -14.55 -4.63 27.24
CA ALA A 67 -14.87 -5.80 28.05
C ALA A 67 -13.63 -6.42 28.73
N VAL A 68 -12.43 -6.12 28.23
CA VAL A 68 -11.18 -6.71 28.70
C VAL A 68 -10.46 -5.82 29.71
N THR A 69 -9.84 -6.45 30.71
CA THR A 69 -9.05 -5.79 31.75
C THR A 69 -7.59 -6.21 31.64
N ALA A 70 -6.66 -5.25 31.74
CA ALA A 70 -5.23 -5.54 31.86
C ALA A 70 -4.95 -6.04 33.29
N LEU A 71 -4.37 -7.24 33.41
CA LEU A 71 -3.98 -7.81 34.71
C LEU A 71 -2.50 -7.51 35.03
N ARG A 72 -1.69 -7.30 34.00
CA ARG A 72 -0.25 -7.02 34.06
C ARG A 72 0.14 -6.07 32.92
N ASP A 73 1.39 -5.61 32.94
CA ASP A 73 1.97 -4.80 31.86
C ASP A 73 1.83 -5.53 30.52
N VAL A 74 1.11 -4.92 29.58
CA VAL A 74 0.76 -5.54 28.30
C VAL A 74 0.86 -4.50 27.19
N VAL A 75 1.32 -4.93 26.02
CA VAL A 75 1.32 -4.11 24.81
C VAL A 75 0.05 -4.42 24.04
N ILE A 76 -0.68 -3.37 23.67
CA ILE A 76 -1.95 -3.48 22.96
C ILE A 76 -1.81 -2.85 21.58
N ASP A 77 -2.12 -3.63 20.55
CA ASP A 77 -2.29 -3.14 19.19
C ASP A 77 -3.77 -2.76 18.98
N VAL A 78 -4.01 -1.57 18.43
CA VAL A 78 -5.35 -1.09 18.06
C VAL A 78 -5.49 -1.21 16.53
N PRO A 79 -6.28 -2.18 16.01
CA PRO A 79 -6.50 -2.36 14.58
C PRO A 79 -7.00 -1.09 13.89
N PRO A 80 -6.67 -0.86 12.60
CA PRO A 80 -7.06 0.36 11.88
C PRO A 80 -8.57 0.62 11.88
N GLY A 81 -9.38 -0.45 11.81
CA GLY A 81 -10.85 -0.33 11.87
C GLY A 81 -11.38 0.15 13.22
N SER A 82 -10.57 0.10 14.28
CA SER A 82 -10.90 0.51 15.64
C SER A 82 -10.33 1.88 16.03
N GLN A 83 -9.63 2.58 15.13
CA GLN A 83 -9.06 3.90 15.41
C GLN A 83 -10.08 5.01 15.09
N VAL A 84 -10.29 5.96 16.02
CA VAL A 84 -11.30 7.04 15.86
C VAL A 84 -10.91 8.02 14.76
N HIS A 85 -9.61 8.22 14.55
CA HIS A 85 -9.08 9.17 13.58
C HIS A 85 -8.40 8.44 12.42
N ARG A 86 -9.12 8.30 11.30
CA ARG A 86 -8.45 8.20 9.99
C ARG A 86 -7.72 9.53 9.83
N GLN A 87 -6.38 9.53 9.88
CA GLN A 87 -5.62 10.76 9.68
C GLN A 87 -5.92 11.27 8.27
N VAL A 88 -6.82 12.25 8.17
CA VAL A 88 -7.08 12.96 6.93
C VAL A 88 -5.82 13.75 6.61
N VAL A 89 -5.25 13.55 5.41
CA VAL A 89 -4.13 14.37 4.94
C VAL A 89 -4.60 15.82 4.89
N ARG A 90 -4.27 16.61 5.92
CA ARG A 90 -4.80 17.98 6.12
C ARG A 90 -4.18 19.00 5.16
N LYS A 91 -3.05 18.67 4.53
CA LYS A 91 -2.47 19.48 3.44
C LYS A 91 -3.07 18.99 2.12
N ARG A 92 -3.99 19.77 1.54
CA ARG A 92 -4.28 19.65 0.11
C ARG A 92 -2.96 19.85 -0.64
N ALA A 93 -2.65 18.97 -1.60
CA ALA A 93 -1.54 19.20 -2.50
C ALA A 93 -1.72 20.59 -3.12
N GLY A 94 -0.75 21.48 -2.95
CA GLY A 94 -0.78 22.78 -3.60
C GLY A 94 -0.80 22.57 -5.11
N VAL A 95 -1.64 23.31 -5.82
CA VAL A 95 -1.65 23.28 -7.29
C VAL A 95 -0.39 24.02 -7.75
N ILE A 96 0.67 23.28 -8.03
CA ILE A 96 1.87 23.80 -8.68
C ILE A 96 1.69 23.55 -10.17
N SER A 97 1.81 24.60 -11.00
CA SER A 97 1.82 24.43 -12.45
C SER A 97 3.14 23.76 -12.86
N ILE A 98 3.08 22.50 -13.22
CA ILE A 98 4.24 21.71 -13.67
C ILE A 98 3.94 21.26 -15.10
N ALA A 99 4.94 21.31 -15.98
CA ALA A 99 4.83 20.70 -17.29
C ALA A 99 4.73 19.18 -17.10
N VAL A 100 3.61 18.59 -17.52
CA VAL A 100 3.33 17.18 -17.31
C VAL A 100 4.10 16.35 -18.34
N ASP A 101 5.13 15.64 -17.87
CA ASP A 101 5.91 14.70 -18.67
C ASP A 101 6.01 13.37 -17.91
N PRO A 102 4.97 12.52 -17.99
CA PRO A 102 4.92 11.30 -17.20
C PRO A 102 5.91 10.25 -17.74
N ILE A 103 6.52 9.50 -16.84
CA ILE A 103 7.46 8.43 -17.19
C ILE A 103 6.76 7.26 -17.91
N VAL A 104 5.46 7.07 -17.65
CA VAL A 104 4.60 6.11 -18.34
C VAL A 104 3.76 6.85 -19.39
N ARG A 105 3.80 6.36 -20.63
CA ARG A 105 2.96 6.86 -21.73
C ARG A 105 2.15 5.73 -22.36
N LEU A 106 0.93 6.03 -22.75
CA LEU A 106 0.04 5.10 -23.44
C LEU A 106 0.16 5.27 -24.95
N TYR A 107 0.23 4.15 -25.67
CA TYR A 107 0.28 4.12 -27.12
C TYR A 107 -0.81 3.17 -27.63
N TYR A 108 -1.77 3.73 -28.37
CA TYR A 108 -2.74 2.95 -29.11
C TYR A 108 -2.11 2.53 -30.45
N ILE A 109 -2.13 1.23 -30.74
CA ILE A 109 -1.54 0.68 -31.96
C ILE A 109 -2.49 -0.29 -32.65
N GLU A 110 -2.46 -0.27 -33.97
CA GLU A 110 -3.11 -1.26 -34.82
C GLU A 110 -2.06 -2.26 -35.33
N VAL A 111 -2.26 -3.54 -35.04
CA VAL A 111 -1.25 -4.58 -35.29
C VAL A 111 -1.68 -5.42 -36.49
N GLY A 112 -0.84 -5.44 -37.53
CA GLY A 112 -1.11 -6.19 -38.76
C GLY A 112 -1.44 -7.67 -38.50
N ALA A 113 -2.38 -8.23 -39.28
CA ALA A 113 -2.84 -9.61 -39.13
C ALA A 113 -1.71 -10.63 -39.40
N PRO A 114 -1.75 -11.82 -38.77
CA PRO A 114 -0.81 -12.89 -39.10
C PRO A 114 -0.95 -13.27 -40.58
N SER A 115 0.18 -13.42 -41.27
CA SER A 115 0.24 -13.75 -42.69
C SER A 115 1.16 -14.94 -42.92
N MET A 116 0.79 -15.82 -43.85
CA MET A 116 1.67 -16.93 -44.29
C MET A 116 2.94 -16.42 -44.98
N TYR A 117 2.90 -15.20 -45.52
CA TYR A 117 4.03 -14.60 -46.24
C TYR A 117 5.01 -13.85 -45.33
N GLU A 118 4.61 -13.58 -44.09
CA GLU A 118 5.40 -12.85 -43.12
C GLU A 118 5.33 -13.57 -41.77
N PRO A 119 6.23 -14.52 -41.49
CA PRO A 119 6.15 -15.39 -40.31
C PRO A 119 6.65 -14.71 -39.02
N ALA A 120 6.19 -13.48 -38.75
CA ALA A 120 6.51 -12.74 -37.54
C ALA A 120 5.56 -13.08 -36.38
N GLY A 121 6.12 -13.19 -35.17
CA GLY A 121 5.37 -13.42 -33.94
C GLY A 121 4.58 -12.18 -33.48
N ASP A 122 3.55 -12.35 -32.66
CA ASP A 122 2.71 -11.22 -32.22
C ASP A 122 3.51 -10.13 -31.46
N LEU A 123 4.52 -10.51 -30.67
CA LEU A 123 5.41 -9.56 -30.00
C LEU A 123 6.20 -8.72 -31.00
N GLU A 124 6.78 -9.34 -32.02
CA GLU A 124 7.53 -8.65 -33.07
C GLU A 124 6.63 -7.67 -33.82
N ARG A 125 5.42 -8.10 -34.19
CA ARG A 125 4.42 -7.22 -34.85
C ARG A 125 4.02 -6.03 -34.00
N VAL A 126 3.92 -6.20 -32.68
CA VAL A 126 3.64 -5.11 -31.74
C VAL A 126 4.79 -4.11 -31.71
N MET A 127 6.04 -4.58 -31.73
CA MET A 127 7.20 -3.70 -31.78
C MET A 127 7.27 -2.94 -33.10
N THR A 128 7.02 -3.61 -34.23
CA THR A 128 6.92 -2.97 -35.55
C THR A 128 5.84 -1.90 -35.56
N ALA A 129 4.64 -2.19 -35.05
CA ALA A 129 3.54 -1.22 -35.00
C ALA A 129 3.87 0.01 -34.13
N LEU A 130 4.58 -0.17 -33.00
CA LEU A 130 5.04 0.93 -32.16
C LEU A 130 6.09 1.81 -32.87
N GLU A 131 7.00 1.20 -33.60
CA GLU A 131 8.01 1.90 -34.38
C GLU A 131 7.38 2.70 -35.53
N GLU A 132 6.50 2.07 -36.32
CA GLU A 132 5.88 2.69 -37.49
C GLU A 132 4.90 3.81 -37.12
N GLN A 133 4.08 3.63 -36.07
CA GLN A 133 3.00 4.57 -35.73
C GLN A 133 3.44 5.65 -34.76
N TRP A 134 4.42 5.37 -33.89
CA TRP A 134 4.82 6.26 -32.80
C TRP A 134 6.32 6.54 -32.71
N GLN A 135 7.14 5.95 -33.59
CA GLN A 135 8.61 6.09 -33.56
C GLN A 135 9.23 5.59 -32.24
N VAL A 136 8.55 4.67 -31.56
CA VAL A 136 9.01 4.08 -30.30
C VAL A 136 9.76 2.79 -30.61
N THR A 137 11.08 2.82 -30.44
CA THR A 137 11.97 1.71 -30.81
C THR A 137 12.70 1.13 -29.61
N GLY A 138 13.23 -0.09 -29.75
CA GLY A 138 14.06 -0.74 -28.72
C GLY A 138 13.32 -1.04 -27.42
N VAL A 139 11.99 -1.11 -27.45
CA VAL A 139 11.19 -1.47 -26.27
C VAL A 139 11.21 -2.97 -26.02
N VAL A 140 11.08 -3.35 -24.76
CA VAL A 140 11.02 -4.75 -24.31
C VAL A 140 9.71 -5.00 -23.58
N LEU A 141 9.03 -6.10 -23.88
CA LEU A 141 7.84 -6.52 -23.15
C LEU A 141 8.23 -7.10 -21.79
N GLU A 142 7.55 -6.68 -20.72
CA GLU A 142 7.68 -7.37 -19.44
C GLU A 142 7.22 -8.82 -19.56
N ASN A 143 8.05 -9.76 -19.08
CA ASN A 143 7.81 -11.19 -19.23
C ASN A 143 6.43 -11.65 -18.72
N ARG A 144 5.90 -10.98 -17.68
CA ARG A 144 4.56 -11.27 -17.13
C ARG A 144 3.42 -11.03 -18.11
N LEU A 145 3.61 -10.15 -19.10
CA LEU A 145 2.60 -9.77 -20.08
C LEU A 145 2.59 -10.68 -21.31
N LEU A 146 3.56 -11.59 -21.45
CA LEU A 146 3.68 -12.44 -22.64
C LEU A 146 2.42 -13.30 -22.84
N ALA A 147 1.85 -13.81 -21.75
CA ALA A 147 0.61 -14.58 -21.77
C ALA A 147 -0.64 -13.72 -22.05
N ASP A 148 -0.58 -12.42 -21.74
CA ASP A 148 -1.71 -11.49 -21.90
C ASP A 148 -1.78 -10.86 -23.29
N LEU A 149 -0.66 -10.85 -24.03
CA LEU A 149 -0.54 -10.17 -25.30
C LEU A 149 -1.50 -10.72 -26.37
N GLN A 150 -1.50 -12.03 -26.58
CA GLN A 150 -2.35 -12.67 -27.60
C GLN A 150 -3.85 -12.54 -27.28
N PRO A 151 -4.31 -12.80 -26.04
CA PRO A 151 -5.70 -12.53 -25.65
C PRO A 151 -6.12 -11.08 -25.89
N ALA A 152 -5.26 -10.11 -25.58
CA ALA A 152 -5.56 -8.69 -25.80
C ALA A 152 -5.67 -8.34 -27.28
N LEU A 153 -4.75 -8.84 -28.11
CA LEU A 153 -4.80 -8.69 -29.57
C LEU A 153 -6.08 -9.31 -30.15
N ALA A 154 -6.44 -10.52 -29.74
CA ALA A 154 -7.66 -11.16 -30.22
C ALA A 154 -8.92 -10.38 -29.83
N LYS A 155 -9.04 -9.99 -28.54
CA LYS A 155 -10.20 -9.26 -28.02
C LYS A 155 -10.31 -7.84 -28.59
N GLY A 156 -9.18 -7.19 -28.84
CA GLY A 156 -9.10 -5.86 -29.44
C GLY A 156 -9.24 -5.84 -30.96
N VAL A 157 -9.50 -6.99 -31.61
CA VAL A 157 -9.50 -7.12 -33.09
C VAL A 157 -8.20 -6.55 -33.68
N ARG A 158 -7.09 -6.93 -33.03
CA ARG A 158 -5.71 -6.50 -33.26
C ARG A 158 -5.44 -5.01 -33.09
N SER A 159 -6.35 -4.27 -32.49
CA SER A 159 -6.11 -2.93 -31.97
C SER A 159 -5.91 -3.02 -30.46
N ILE A 160 -4.80 -2.51 -29.94
CA ILE A 160 -4.49 -2.56 -28.50
C ILE A 160 -3.89 -1.24 -28.03
N THR A 161 -3.93 -1.01 -26.72
CA THR A 161 -3.16 0.04 -26.08
C THR A 161 -2.07 -0.59 -25.22
N VAL A 162 -0.85 -0.07 -25.30
CA VAL A 162 0.28 -0.45 -24.45
C VAL A 162 0.71 0.70 -23.56
N ALA A 163 1.07 0.42 -22.32
CA ALA A 163 1.78 1.38 -21.46
C ALA A 163 3.28 1.14 -21.57
N VAL A 164 4.03 2.17 -21.99
CA VAL A 164 5.49 2.12 -22.05
C VAL A 164 6.09 2.99 -20.96
N HIS A 165 6.88 2.36 -20.09
CA HIS A 165 7.63 3.01 -19.03
C HIS A 165 9.04 3.43 -19.53
N SER A 166 9.39 4.69 -19.29
CA SER A 166 10.69 5.31 -19.64
C SER A 166 11.08 5.12 -21.10
N GLY A 167 10.10 4.99 -22.00
CA GLY A 167 10.33 4.76 -23.43
C GLY A 167 11.00 3.42 -23.78
N LYS A 168 11.12 2.48 -22.84
CA LYS A 168 11.93 1.26 -23.02
C LYS A 168 11.23 -0.04 -22.67
N ARG A 169 10.14 0.01 -21.91
CA ARG A 169 9.53 -1.21 -21.37
C ARG A 169 8.02 -1.16 -21.45
N ILE A 170 7.40 -2.14 -22.08
CA ILE A 170 5.94 -2.30 -22.06
C ILE A 170 5.57 -2.96 -20.72
N ILE A 171 4.79 -2.24 -19.91
CA ILE A 171 4.42 -2.63 -18.53
C ILE A 171 2.94 -2.98 -18.36
N ALA A 172 2.10 -2.70 -19.35
CA ALA A 172 0.71 -3.12 -19.39
C ALA A 172 0.18 -3.13 -20.84
N VAL A 173 -0.89 -3.90 -21.05
CA VAL A 173 -1.56 -4.12 -22.34
C VAL A 173 -3.07 -4.15 -22.10
N TRP A 174 -3.83 -3.42 -22.92
CA TRP A 174 -5.29 -3.46 -22.95
C TRP A 174 -5.79 -3.74 -24.37
N PRO A 175 -6.89 -4.50 -24.52
CA PRO A 175 -7.59 -4.63 -25.80
C PRO A 175 -8.26 -3.29 -26.16
N GLY A 176 -8.09 -2.85 -27.41
CA GLY A 176 -8.67 -1.61 -27.93
C GLY A 176 -8.04 -0.33 -27.37
N PHE A 177 -8.80 0.76 -27.45
CA PHE A 177 -8.39 2.07 -26.96
C PHE A 177 -8.53 2.18 -25.43
N HIS A 178 -7.49 2.69 -24.77
CA HIS A 178 -7.44 2.95 -23.34
C HIS A 178 -6.66 4.25 -23.10
N ASP A 179 -7.26 5.21 -22.40
CA ASP A 179 -6.72 6.58 -22.24
C ASP A 179 -6.54 7.00 -20.79
N VAL A 180 -6.76 6.10 -19.84
CA VAL A 180 -6.62 6.37 -18.41
C VAL A 180 -5.30 5.82 -17.89
N SER A 181 -4.56 6.63 -17.16
CA SER A 181 -3.37 6.18 -16.44
C SER A 181 -3.16 7.00 -15.18
N TYR A 182 -2.90 6.30 -14.09
CA TYR A 182 -2.73 6.89 -12.77
C TYR A 182 -1.39 6.51 -12.18
N GLY A 183 -0.88 7.38 -11.31
CA GLY A 183 0.25 7.10 -10.44
C GLY A 183 -0.10 7.39 -8.99
N VAL A 184 0.70 6.87 -8.06
CA VAL A 184 0.57 7.22 -6.64
C VAL A 184 1.90 7.74 -6.09
N ALA A 185 1.87 8.95 -5.55
CA ALA A 185 2.98 9.53 -4.82
C ALA A 185 2.81 9.27 -3.33
N PHE A 186 3.80 8.63 -2.70
CA PHE A 186 3.84 8.32 -1.29
C PHE A 186 4.89 9.13 -0.55
N ASP A 187 4.49 9.76 0.55
CA ASP A 187 5.40 10.26 1.59
C ASP A 187 5.38 9.29 2.78
N ILE A 188 6.49 8.57 2.94
CA ILE A 188 6.69 7.54 3.94
C ILE A 188 7.45 8.14 5.12
N GLY A 189 6.70 8.84 5.97
CA GLY A 189 7.21 9.36 7.23
C GLY A 189 7.32 8.29 8.32
N SER A 190 8.12 8.59 9.35
CA SER A 190 8.26 7.72 10.52
C SER A 190 6.92 7.55 11.25
N THR A 191 6.13 8.61 11.39
CA THR A 191 4.84 8.58 12.12
C THR A 191 3.63 8.44 11.19
N THR A 192 3.70 8.99 9.98
CA THR A 192 2.56 9.04 9.05
C THR A 192 3.01 8.61 7.67
N ILE A 193 2.18 7.80 7.00
CA ILE A 193 2.32 7.48 5.59
C ILE A 193 1.17 8.19 4.86
N ALA A 194 1.50 9.04 3.90
CA ALA A 194 0.54 9.74 3.05
C ALA A 194 0.67 9.26 1.60
N GLY A 195 -0.44 9.13 0.89
CA GLY A 195 -0.50 8.77 -0.51
C GLY A 195 -1.42 9.71 -1.28
N HIS A 196 -1.01 10.09 -2.48
CA HIS A 196 -1.75 10.94 -3.40
C HIS A 196 -1.92 10.22 -4.74
N LEU A 197 -3.16 9.94 -5.13
CA LEU A 197 -3.47 9.40 -6.45
C LEU A 197 -3.47 10.55 -7.46
N VAL A 198 -2.72 10.38 -8.55
CA VAL A 198 -2.50 11.41 -9.56
C VAL A 198 -2.86 10.86 -10.92
N ASP A 199 -3.61 11.64 -11.70
CA ASP A 199 -3.82 11.40 -13.12
C ASP A 199 -2.53 11.79 -13.88
N LEU A 200 -1.92 10.82 -14.57
CA LEU A 200 -0.63 11.00 -15.23
C LEU A 200 -0.72 11.87 -16.49
N ALA A 201 -1.90 11.96 -17.12
CA ALA A 201 -2.10 12.79 -18.31
C ALA A 201 -2.25 14.27 -17.93
N SER A 202 -2.95 14.56 -16.83
CA SER A 202 -3.23 15.94 -16.40
C SER A 202 -2.35 16.45 -15.25
N GLY A 203 -1.66 15.56 -14.54
CA GLY A 203 -0.92 15.88 -13.31
C GLY A 203 -1.82 16.19 -12.11
N ARG A 204 -3.14 16.03 -12.24
CA ARG A 204 -4.11 16.39 -11.20
C ARG A 204 -4.17 15.33 -10.10
N VAL A 205 -4.16 15.77 -8.86
CA VAL A 205 -4.45 14.90 -7.70
C VAL A 205 -5.94 14.54 -7.70
N VAL A 206 -6.23 13.25 -7.84
CA VAL A 206 -7.59 12.68 -7.88
C VAL A 206 -8.10 12.39 -6.47
N ALA A 207 -7.25 11.79 -5.64
CA ALA A 207 -7.57 11.41 -4.27
C ALA A 207 -6.34 11.55 -3.37
N SER A 208 -6.56 11.68 -2.07
CA SER A 208 -5.47 11.75 -1.07
C SER A 208 -5.90 11.01 0.19
N SER A 209 -5.00 10.19 0.72
CA SER A 209 -5.27 9.35 1.88
C SER A 209 -4.01 9.21 2.71
N GLY A 210 -4.18 8.98 4.00
CA GLY A 210 -3.07 8.85 4.92
C GLY A 210 -3.44 8.03 6.14
N ARG A 211 -2.42 7.49 6.79
CA ARG A 211 -2.58 6.75 8.05
C ARG A 211 -1.32 6.87 8.89
N MET A 212 -1.47 6.55 10.17
CA MET A 212 -0.32 6.34 11.03
C MET A 212 0.52 5.18 10.48
N ASN A 213 1.83 5.37 10.49
CA ASN A 213 2.78 4.34 10.09
C ASN A 213 2.69 3.18 11.10
N PRO A 214 2.25 1.98 10.67
CA PRO A 214 2.07 0.86 11.60
C PRO A 214 3.38 0.35 12.20
N GLN A 215 4.53 0.83 11.70
CA GLN A 215 5.81 0.50 12.30
C GLN A 215 6.05 1.14 13.67
N ILE A 216 5.20 2.07 14.10
CA ILE A 216 5.31 2.74 15.40
C ILE A 216 5.31 1.74 16.56
N ARG A 217 4.65 0.58 16.40
CA ARG A 217 4.64 -0.51 17.41
C ARG A 217 6.00 -1.18 17.61
N PHE A 218 6.86 -1.14 16.60
CA PHE A 218 8.22 -1.69 16.66
C PHE A 218 9.24 -0.66 17.17
N GLY A 219 8.87 0.62 17.17
CA GLY A 219 9.70 1.72 17.60
C GLY A 219 9.07 3.06 17.23
N GLU A 220 8.98 3.96 18.21
CA GLU A 220 8.37 5.28 18.05
C GLU A 220 9.20 6.18 17.12
N ASP A 221 10.53 6.06 17.20
CA ASP A 221 11.50 6.78 16.37
C ASP A 221 12.33 5.84 15.48
N LEU A 222 13.15 6.43 14.60
CA LEU A 222 13.98 5.69 13.65
C LEU A 222 15.02 4.79 14.33
N MET A 223 15.68 5.26 15.39
CA MET A 223 16.75 4.51 16.06
C MET A 223 16.21 3.33 16.87
N SER A 224 15.05 3.53 17.50
CA SER A 224 14.33 2.46 18.21
C SER A 224 13.89 1.35 17.26
N ARG A 225 13.52 1.67 16.01
CA ARG A 225 13.23 0.66 14.97
C ARG A 225 14.47 -0.10 14.54
N VAL A 226 15.59 0.59 14.33
CA VAL A 226 16.86 -0.09 14.02
C VAL A 226 17.26 -1.02 15.18
N SER A 227 17.13 -0.55 16.42
CA SER A 227 17.37 -1.38 17.61
C SER A 227 16.42 -2.59 17.66
N TYR A 228 15.16 -2.42 17.27
CA TYR A 228 14.22 -3.54 17.16
C TYR A 228 14.68 -4.60 16.17
N VAL A 229 15.17 -4.21 14.97
CA VAL A 229 15.77 -5.17 14.00
C VAL A 229 16.94 -5.91 14.62
N MET A 230 17.86 -5.18 15.27
CA MET A 230 19.05 -5.76 15.87
C MET A 230 18.75 -6.77 16.99
N MET A 231 17.71 -6.49 17.78
CA MET A 231 17.34 -7.30 18.95
C MET A 231 16.38 -8.45 18.61
N ASN A 232 15.66 -8.37 17.50
CA ASN A 232 14.60 -9.32 17.15
C ASN A 232 14.86 -9.92 15.76
N PRO A 233 15.37 -11.16 15.69
CA PRO A 233 15.51 -11.87 14.42
C PRO A 233 14.19 -11.89 13.62
N GLY A 234 14.22 -11.43 12.37
CA GLY A 234 13.03 -11.29 11.51
C GLY A 234 12.21 -10.01 11.74
N GLY A 235 12.67 -9.10 12.59
CA GLY A 235 12.02 -7.81 12.84
C GLY A 235 12.02 -6.88 11.61
N ASP A 236 13.08 -6.93 10.81
CA ASP A 236 13.18 -6.31 9.48
C ASP A 236 12.06 -6.75 8.55
N ALA A 237 11.84 -8.07 8.44
CA ALA A 237 10.80 -8.64 7.60
C ALA A 237 9.39 -8.27 8.12
N ALA A 238 9.19 -8.25 9.43
CA ALA A 238 7.93 -7.80 10.05
C ALA A 238 7.64 -6.32 9.77
N MET A 239 8.65 -5.45 9.88
CA MET A 239 8.51 -4.03 9.55
C MET A 239 8.30 -3.78 8.07
N THR A 240 8.96 -4.56 7.21
CA THR A 240 8.78 -4.52 5.74
C THR A 240 7.36 -4.89 5.36
N ARG A 241 6.82 -5.98 5.93
CA ARG A 241 5.42 -6.37 5.72
C ARG A 241 4.46 -5.27 6.18
N ALA A 242 4.66 -4.75 7.39
CA ALA A 242 3.78 -3.73 7.96
C ALA A 242 3.68 -2.46 7.09
N VAL A 243 4.81 -1.97 6.55
CA VAL A 243 4.79 -0.77 5.69
C VAL A 243 4.20 -1.07 4.31
N ARG A 244 4.48 -2.24 3.72
CA ARG A 244 3.92 -2.64 2.42
C ARG A 244 2.40 -2.86 2.49
N GLU A 245 1.92 -3.46 3.57
CA GLU A 245 0.48 -3.61 3.84
C GLU A 245 -0.18 -2.23 3.98
N ALA A 246 0.43 -1.32 4.73
CA ALA A 246 -0.08 0.05 4.85
C ALA A 246 -0.14 0.78 3.50
N ILE A 247 0.90 0.68 2.67
CA ILE A 247 0.91 1.23 1.31
C ILE A 247 -0.21 0.62 0.48
N ASN A 248 -0.35 -0.71 0.48
CA ASN A 248 -1.38 -1.41 -0.28
C ASN A 248 -2.81 -1.01 0.15
N ASP A 249 -3.04 -0.86 1.46
CA ASP A 249 -4.31 -0.38 2.01
C ASP A 249 -4.62 1.06 1.57
N ILE A 250 -3.60 1.94 1.57
CA ILE A 250 -3.74 3.31 1.08
C ILE A 250 -4.07 3.31 -0.41
N ILE A 251 -3.39 2.50 -1.24
CA ILE A 251 -3.72 2.35 -2.67
C ILE A 251 -5.17 1.90 -2.84
N GLY A 252 -5.62 0.91 -2.07
CA GLY A 252 -7.02 0.44 -2.13
C GLY A 252 -8.02 1.54 -1.76
N GLY A 253 -7.74 2.31 -0.71
CA GLY A 253 -8.56 3.46 -0.32
C GLY A 253 -8.58 4.57 -1.37
N LEU A 254 -7.42 4.91 -1.93
CA LEU A 254 -7.28 5.91 -3.00
C LEU A 254 -8.03 5.50 -4.27
N ALA A 255 -7.93 4.23 -4.67
CA ALA A 255 -8.62 3.70 -5.83
C ALA A 255 -10.14 3.76 -5.65
N HIS A 256 -10.63 3.40 -4.45
CA HIS A 256 -12.03 3.50 -4.09
C HIS A 256 -12.53 4.96 -4.09
N ASP A 257 -11.83 5.84 -3.38
CA ASP A 257 -12.22 7.25 -3.24
C ASP A 257 -12.12 8.02 -4.57
N GLY A 258 -11.17 7.64 -5.43
CA GLY A 258 -10.98 8.20 -6.76
C GLY A 258 -11.87 7.58 -7.85
N GLY A 259 -12.56 6.46 -7.55
CA GLY A 259 -13.38 5.74 -8.53
C GLY A 259 -12.57 5.14 -9.69
N VAL A 260 -11.32 4.71 -9.44
CA VAL A 260 -10.41 4.17 -10.47
C VAL A 260 -10.16 2.68 -10.27
N ASP A 261 -9.86 1.95 -11.35
CA ASP A 261 -9.40 0.57 -11.24
C ASP A 261 -7.92 0.57 -10.80
N ARG A 262 -7.56 -0.36 -9.90
CA ARG A 262 -6.18 -0.53 -9.45
C ARG A 262 -5.24 -0.94 -10.60
N LYS A 263 -5.77 -1.57 -11.64
CA LYS A 263 -5.00 -1.95 -12.85
C LYS A 263 -4.54 -0.73 -13.66
N ASP A 264 -5.20 0.40 -13.48
CA ASP A 264 -4.87 1.65 -14.18
C ASP A 264 -3.86 2.49 -13.39
N ILE A 265 -3.42 2.02 -12.21
CA ILE A 265 -2.32 2.60 -11.44
C ILE A 265 -1.01 1.97 -11.92
N LEU A 266 -0.30 2.70 -12.78
CA LEU A 266 0.84 2.18 -13.54
C LEU A 266 2.21 2.57 -12.95
N ASP A 267 2.23 3.55 -12.06
CA ASP A 267 3.46 4.06 -11.48
C ASP A 267 3.30 4.41 -9.99
N ILE A 268 4.38 4.24 -9.22
CA ILE A 268 4.45 4.66 -7.82
C ILE A 268 5.76 5.38 -7.55
N THR A 269 5.69 6.53 -6.90
CA THR A 269 6.86 7.26 -6.41
C THR A 269 6.86 7.22 -4.89
N LEU A 270 7.96 6.77 -4.29
CA LEU A 270 8.10 6.68 -2.83
C LEU A 270 9.16 7.69 -2.37
N VAL A 271 8.78 8.62 -1.50
CA VAL A 271 9.72 9.51 -0.79
C VAL A 271 9.72 9.19 0.70
N GLY A 272 10.85 9.37 1.35
CA GLY A 272 11.07 9.01 2.75
C GLY A 272 12.52 9.20 3.13
N ASN A 273 12.82 9.10 4.43
CA ASN A 273 14.22 9.07 4.88
C ASN A 273 14.87 7.70 4.54
N PRO A 274 16.22 7.59 4.56
CA PRO A 274 16.91 6.37 4.15
C PRO A 274 16.50 5.09 4.88
N ILE A 275 16.23 5.17 6.19
CA ILE A 275 15.75 4.01 6.98
C ILE A 275 14.39 3.56 6.45
N MET A 276 13.48 4.50 6.17
CA MET A 276 12.18 4.17 5.58
C MET A 276 12.30 3.56 4.18
N HIS A 277 13.24 4.02 3.35
CA HIS A 277 13.53 3.37 2.06
C HIS A 277 13.98 1.93 2.24
N HIS A 278 14.93 1.69 3.14
CA HIS A 278 15.44 0.36 3.44
C HIS A 278 14.31 -0.58 3.88
N LEU A 279 13.51 -0.16 4.85
CA LEU A 279 12.39 -0.94 5.37
C LEU A 279 11.32 -1.23 4.31
N VAL A 280 11.02 -0.30 3.41
CA VAL A 280 10.03 -0.54 2.35
C VAL A 280 10.56 -1.50 1.28
N LEU A 281 11.85 -1.38 0.95
CA LEU A 281 12.53 -2.23 -0.02
C LEU A 281 12.89 -3.62 0.54
N GLY A 282 12.84 -3.79 1.86
CA GLY A 282 13.26 -5.02 2.54
C GLY A 282 14.78 -5.16 2.63
N ILE A 283 15.48 -4.03 2.69
CA ILE A 283 16.93 -3.94 2.90
C ILE A 283 17.17 -3.72 4.40
N ASP A 284 18.18 -4.38 4.96
CA ASP A 284 18.54 -4.24 6.37
C ASP A 284 18.96 -2.80 6.71
N PRO A 285 18.24 -2.07 7.60
CA PRO A 285 18.59 -0.72 7.97
C PRO A 285 19.67 -0.64 9.07
N THR A 286 20.14 -1.77 9.62
CA THR A 286 21.11 -1.81 10.73
C THR A 286 22.37 -0.99 10.49
N PRO A 287 23.00 -1.02 9.30
CA PRO A 287 24.20 -0.22 9.01
C PRO A 287 24.00 1.30 9.15
N LEU A 288 22.75 1.79 9.02
CA LEU A 288 22.41 3.20 9.21
C LEU A 288 22.34 3.62 10.67
N GLY A 289 22.21 2.67 11.60
CA GLY A 289 22.12 2.93 13.05
C GLY A 289 23.43 2.76 13.81
N THR A 290 24.47 2.23 13.17
CA THR A 290 25.78 1.98 13.80
C THR A 290 26.87 2.77 13.08
N ALA A 291 27.83 3.32 13.83
CA ALA A 291 28.99 3.98 13.22
C ALA A 291 29.74 2.97 12.33
N PRO A 292 30.13 3.35 11.09
CA PRO A 292 30.24 4.71 10.55
C PRO A 292 29.00 5.25 9.81
N PHE A 293 27.80 4.70 10.05
CA PHE A 293 26.53 5.08 9.42
C PHE A 293 26.54 4.85 7.90
N ALA A 294 26.89 3.63 7.50
CA ALA A 294 26.97 3.26 6.09
C ALA A 294 25.56 3.16 5.49
N LEU A 295 25.38 3.81 4.34
CA LEU A 295 24.14 3.85 3.56
C LEU A 295 24.20 2.90 2.35
#